data_AF-A0A353VJX6-F1
#
_entry.id   AF-A0A353VJX6-F1
#
_cell.length_a   1.000
_cell.length_b   1.000
_cell.length_c   1.000
_cell.angle_alpha   90.00
_cell.angle_beta   90.00
_cell.angle_gamma   90.00
#
_symmetry.space_group_name_H-M   'P 1'
#
loop_
_entity.id
_entity.type
_entity.pdbx_description
1 polymer ?
#
loop_
_entity_poly.entity_id
_entity_poly.type
_entity_poly.pdbx_seq_one_letter_code
_entity_poly.pdbx_strand_id
1 'polypeptide(L)' 'MALKIVWTERAEKGYASIIDYLEDKFTEKKAADFVRKSKALIELLSVYPELLTKSNKKKNIILRFY' A
#
# COMPACT_ATOMS: atom_id res chain seq x y z
N MET A 1 -3.48 -12.60 -15.28
CA MET A 1 -4.69 -11.79 -14.99
C MET A 1 -4.34 -10.92 -13.79
N ALA A 2 -4.50 -9.60 -13.88
CA ALA A 2 -4.17 -8.70 -12.78
C ALA A 2 -5.35 -8.65 -11.78
N LEU A 3 -5.08 -8.83 -10.48
CA LEU A 3 -6.11 -8.78 -9.44
C LEU A 3 -6.48 -7.33 -9.11
N LYS A 4 -7.77 -7.07 -8.93
CA LYS A 4 -8.24 -5.75 -8.53
C LYS A 4 -7.88 -5.50 -7.07
N ILE A 5 -7.06 -4.48 -6.83
CA ILE A 5 -6.75 -4.02 -5.48
C ILE A 5 -7.83 -3.05 -5.03
N VAL A 6 -8.45 -3.35 -3.89
CA VAL A 6 -9.48 -2.52 -3.28
C VAL A 6 -8.96 -2.00 -1.95
N TRP A 7 -9.04 -0.68 -1.78
CA TRP A 7 -8.69 -0.03 -0.53
C TRP A 7 -9.90 -0.01 0.39
N THR A 8 -9.66 -0.33 1.66
CA THR A 8 -10.63 -0.02 2.71
C THR A 8 -10.50 1.45 3.08
N GLU A 9 -11.57 2.08 3.56
CA GLU A 9 -11.53 3.47 4.05
C GLU A 9 -10.42 3.69 5.10
N ARG A 10 -10.18 2.67 5.94
CA ARG A 10 -9.10 2.70 6.93
C ARG A 10 -7.73 2.73 6.28
N ALA A 11 -7.53 1.94 5.22
CA ALA A 11 -6.26 1.90 4.49
C ALA A 11 -6.01 3.22 3.76
N GLU A 12 -7.05 3.78 3.13
CA GLU A 12 -6.97 5.09 2.46
C GLU A 12 -6.58 6.21 3.43
N LYS A 13 -7.30 6.32 4.56
CA LYS A 13 -6.99 7.30 5.61
C LYS A 13 -5.59 7.10 6.19
N GLY A 14 -5.19 5.86 6.41
CA GLY A 14 -3.86 5.54 6.92
C GLY A 14 -2.75 5.93 5.93
N TYR A 15 -2.97 5.72 4.64
CA TYR A 15 -2.02 6.09 3.60
C TYR A 15 -1.89 7.60 3.45
N ALA A 16 -3.01 8.33 3.45
CA ALA A 16 -3.01 9.80 3.46
C ALA A 16 -2.24 10.36 4.66
N SER A 17 -2.50 9.84 5.87
CA SER A 17 -1.79 10.28 7.09
C SER A 17 -0.27 10.03 7.04
N ILE A 18 0.19 8.99 6.33
CA ILE A 18 1.63 8.75 6.12
C ILE A 18 2.21 9.82 5.18
N ILE A 19 1.48 10.20 4.13
CA ILE A 19 1.91 11.25 3.20
C ILE A 19 1.99 12.59 3.96
N ASP A 20 0.95 12.96 4.70
CA ASP A 20 0.92 14.19 5.48
C ASP A 20 2.12 14.27 6.45
N TYR A 21 2.42 13.15 7.12
CA TYR A 21 3.59 13.06 8.01
C TYR A 21 4.91 13.22 7.25
N LEU A 22 5.02 12.66 6.05
CA LEU A 22 6.22 12.78 5.23
C LEU A 22 6.41 14.20 4.70
N GLU A 23 5.34 14.92 4.40
CA GLU A 23 5.38 16.32 3.97
C GLU A 23 5.70 17.27 5.14
N ASP A 24 5.20 17.00 6.35
CA ASP A 24 5.48 17.79 7.55
C ASP A 24 6.90 17.57 8.10
N LYS A 25 7.41 16.33 8.05
CA LYS A 25 8.71 15.97 8.65
C LYS A 25 9.87 15.86 7.68
N PHE A 26 9.60 15.71 6.39
CA PHE A 26 10.63 15.56 5.37
C PHE A 26 10.37 16.49 4.20
N THR A 27 11.22 16.40 3.17
CA THR A 27 11.04 17.20 1.96
C THR A 27 9.93 16.61 1.09
N GLU A 28 9.26 17.48 0.33
CA GLU A 28 8.27 17.10 -0.70
C GLU A 28 8.79 15.99 -1.62
N LYS A 29 10.08 16.03 -1.99
CA LYS A 29 10.73 14.98 -2.78
C LYS A 29 10.63 13.60 -2.14
N LYS A 30 10.74 13.48 -0.80
CA LYS A 30 10.61 12.21 -0.09
C LYS A 30 9.16 11.71 -0.06
N ALA A 31 8.20 12.61 0.13
CA ALA A 31 6.77 12.27 0.03
C ALA A 31 6.43 11.76 -1.38
N ALA A 32 6.86 12.47 -2.42
CA ALA A 32 6.67 12.07 -3.82
C ALA A 32 7.35 10.72 -4.14
N ASP A 33 8.57 10.49 -3.64
CA ASP A 33 9.26 9.22 -3.81
C ASP A 33 8.54 8.06 -3.12
N PHE A 34 7.98 8.29 -1.94
CA PHE A 34 7.18 7.29 -1.23
C PHE A 34 5.90 6.94 -2.01
N VAL A 35 5.18 7.94 -2.50
CA VAL A 35 3.97 7.73 -3.32
C VAL A 35 4.30 6.94 -4.58
N ARG A 36 5.37 7.31 -5.28
CA ARG A 36 5.83 6.59 -6.48
C ARG A 36 6.16 5.13 -6.19
N LYS A 37 6.95 4.86 -5.15
CA LYS A 37 7.39 3.50 -4.79
C LYS A 37 6.23 2.63 -4.32
N SER A 38 5.34 3.18 -3.50
CA SER A 38 4.18 2.44 -3.01
C SER A 38 3.20 2.11 -4.13
N LYS A 39 2.93 3.06 -5.05
CA LYS A 39 2.09 2.79 -6.23
C LYS A 39 2.70 1.70 -7.12
N ALA A 40 3.99 1.76 -7.41
CA ALA A 40 4.68 0.75 -8.19
C ALA A 40 4.62 -0.65 -7.53
N LEU A 41 4.75 -0.71 -6.20
CA LEU A 41 4.59 -1.96 -5.46
C LEU A 41 3.16 -2.49 -5.58
N ILE A 42 2.15 -1.65 -5.41
CA ILE A 42 0.73 -2.03 -5.51
C ILE A 42 0.41 -2.55 -6.92
N GLU A 43 0.87 -1.88 -7.96
CA GLU A 43 0.74 -2.35 -9.34
C GLU A 43 1.42 -3.71 -9.55
N LEU A 44 2.60 -3.91 -8.97
CA LEU A 44 3.30 -5.19 -9.02
C LEU A 44 2.53 -6.30 -8.29
N LEU A 45 1.90 -5.99 -7.15
CA LEU A 45 1.07 -6.94 -6.39
C LEU A 45 -0.20 -7.33 -7.12
N SER A 46 -0.74 -6.44 -7.96
CA SER A 46 -1.87 -6.77 -8.82
C SER A 46 -1.50 -7.87 -9.82
N VAL A 47 -0.25 -7.86 -10.32
CA VAL A 47 0.26 -8.87 -11.27
C VAL A 47 0.79 -10.13 -10.58
N TYR A 48 1.45 -9.97 -9.43
CA TYR A 48 2.09 -11.04 -8.65
C TYR A 48 1.62 -11.02 -7.18
N PRO A 49 0.42 -11.53 -6.88
CA PRO A 49 -0.17 -11.49 -5.53
C PRO A 49 0.62 -12.31 -4.49
N GLU A 50 1.38 -13.31 -4.95
CA GLU A 50 2.17 -14.21 -4.10
C GLU A 50 3.53 -13.63 -3.69
N LEU A 51 3.88 -12.44 -4.20
CA LEU A 51 5.15 -11.78 -3.91
C LEU A 51 5.33 -11.44 -2.42
N LEU A 52 4.23 -11.24 -1.69
CA LEU A 52 4.27 -10.99 -0.26
C LEU A 52 4.12 -12.30 0.52
N THR A 53 5.11 -12.59 1.35
CA THR A 53 5.04 -13.71 2.29
C THR A 53 3.89 -13.48 3.28
N LYS A 54 3.03 -14.50 3.43
CA LYS A 54 1.97 -14.50 4.46
C LYS A 54 2.61 -14.26 5.83
N SER A 55 2.17 -13.23 6.53
CA SER A 55 2.66 -12.94 7.88
C SER A 55 2.04 -13.93 8.87
N ASN A 56 2.85 -14.80 9.47
CA ASN A 56 2.43 -15.69 10.56
C ASN A 56 1.99 -14.94 11.83
N LYS A 57 2.28 -13.63 11.94
CA LYS A 57 1.97 -12.81 13.12
C LYS A 57 0.56 -12.23 13.13
N LYS A 58 -0.17 -12.22 12.01
CA LYS A 58 -1.56 -11.74 11.97
C LYS A 58 -2.44 -12.68 11.14
N LYS A 59 -3.28 -13.47 11.83
CA LYS A 59 -4.28 -14.36 11.20
C LYS A 59 -5.31 -13.63 10.31
N ASN A 60 -5.42 -12.29 10.40
CA ASN A 60 -6.44 -11.48 9.72
C ASN A 60 -5.83 -10.40 8.79
N ILE A 61 -5.06 -10.80 7.77
CA ILE A 61 -5.01 -10.00 6.53
C ILE A 61 -5.91 -10.72 5.55
N ILE A 62 -7.21 -10.45 5.63
CA ILE A 62 -8.19 -10.93 4.66
C ILE A 62 -8.10 -9.98 3.47
N LEU A 63 -7.23 -10.30 2.51
CA LEU A 63 -7.36 -9.78 1.15
C LEU A 63 -8.59 -10.46 0.57
N ARG A 64 -9.75 -9.80 0.69
CA ARG A 64 -11.01 -10.29 0.14
C ARG A 64 -11.04 -9.91 -1.34
N PHE A 65 -10.82 -10.89 -2.20
CA PHE A 65 -11.01 -10.74 -3.65
C PHE A 65 -12.51 -10.86 -3.95
N TYR A 66 -13.07 -9.83 -4.58
CA TYR A 66 -14.41 -9.82 -5.20
C TYR A 66 -14.24 -9.69 -6.71
#